data_AF-A0A7S0QMZ1-F1
#
_entry.id   AF-A0A7S0QMZ1-F1
#
_cell.length_a   1.000
_cell.length_b   1.000
_cell.length_c   1.000
_cell.angle_alpha   90.00
_cell.angle_beta   90.00
_cell.angle_gamma   90.00
#
_symmetry.space_group_name_H-M   'P 1'
#
loop_
_entity.id
_entity.type
_entity.pdbx_description
1 polymer ?
#
loop_
_entity_poly.entity_id
_entity_poly.type
_entity_poly.pdbx_seq_one_letter_code
_entity_poly.pdbx_strand_id
1 'polypeptide(L)'
;DDLDAILADAILGTTFFREASSANFGRFDNALVSMFSLAAGMGWFTTLPAANEDGSLNFGVIFFVVSFVVIVNWTLLQISVAVLLDKFITARTDQEAEGQKKRLEELTSRSTIHNTLDPLLDGISRDYIDNADLSNRLHKLYEVLDADDSRGLTSSEFRVGIKKLNFTPRIHISEEDFAIITRNGELLDEEGHLGFLEFEHVMRSQIKLFVQRQLSNTLTAGACSGVEVSQLSMLKTLLRENEILHNNQDKLENRQ
;
A
#
# COMPACT_ATOMS: atom_id res chain seq x y z
N ASP A 1 4.36 -2.72 -36.82
CA ASP A 1 2.99 -3.28 -36.95
C ASP A 1 1.93 -2.18 -37.08
N ASP A 2 1.58 -1.41 -36.04
CA ASP A 2 0.50 -0.39 -36.15
C ASP A 2 0.88 0.88 -36.94
N LEU A 3 2.14 1.31 -36.84
CA LEU A 3 2.64 2.42 -37.66
C LEU A 3 2.64 2.06 -39.16
N ASP A 4 2.84 0.77 -39.47
CA ASP A 4 2.86 0.26 -40.85
C ASP A 4 1.45 0.24 -41.46
N ALA A 5 0.41 0.02 -40.66
CA ALA A 5 -0.97 0.11 -41.11
C ALA A 5 -1.37 1.55 -41.47
N ILE A 6 -0.96 2.52 -40.66
CA ILE A 6 -1.18 3.95 -40.93
C ILE A 6 -0.38 4.42 -42.15
N LEU A 7 0.85 3.93 -42.30
CA LEU A 7 1.68 4.21 -43.48
C LEU A 7 1.11 3.58 -44.75
N ALA A 8 0.61 2.34 -44.68
CA ALA A 8 -0.01 1.66 -45.81
C ALA A 8 -1.28 2.37 -46.28
N ASP A 9 -2.15 2.78 -45.37
CA ASP A 9 -3.37 3.52 -45.72
C ASP A 9 -3.06 4.95 -46.22
N ALA A 10 -2.01 5.60 -45.71
CA ALA A 10 -1.55 6.89 -46.22
C ALA A 10 -0.97 6.77 -47.64
N ILE A 11 -0.23 5.71 -47.95
CA ILE A 11 0.32 5.43 -49.29
C ILE A 11 -0.82 5.08 -50.27
N LEU A 12 -1.80 4.28 -49.83
CA LEU A 12 -2.98 3.97 -50.63
C LEU A 12 -3.85 5.21 -50.89
N GLY A 13 -4.06 6.05 -49.87
CA GLY A 13 -4.80 7.31 -50.02
C GLY A 13 -4.13 8.30 -51.00
N THR A 14 -2.80 8.43 -50.94
CA THR A 14 -2.04 9.33 -51.83
C THR A 14 -1.91 8.79 -53.25
N THR A 15 -1.97 7.48 -53.47
CA THR A 15 -1.92 6.88 -54.82
C THR A 15 -3.28 6.86 -55.51
N PHE A 16 -4.37 6.67 -54.76
CA PHE A 16 -5.73 6.54 -55.31
C PHE A 16 -6.49 7.87 -55.41
N PHE A 17 -6.24 8.83 -54.50
CA PHE A 17 -7.03 10.07 -54.40
C PHE A 17 -6.25 11.36 -54.65
N ARG A 18 -5.04 11.25 -55.22
CA ARG A 18 -4.20 12.41 -55.60
C ARG A 18 -4.93 13.41 -56.49
N GLU A 19 -5.76 12.92 -57.41
CA GLU A 19 -6.49 13.73 -58.40
C GLU A 19 -7.87 14.20 -57.89
N ALA A 20 -8.48 13.52 -56.91
CA ALA A 20 -9.82 13.83 -56.41
C ALA A 20 -9.86 14.94 -55.35
N SER A 21 -8.76 15.23 -54.66
CA SER A 21 -8.67 16.35 -53.71
C SER A 21 -7.22 16.86 -53.60
N SER A 22 -6.81 17.66 -54.58
CA SER A 22 -5.43 18.18 -54.68
C SER A 22 -5.03 19.08 -53.50
N ALA A 23 -6.00 19.69 -52.81
CA ALA A 23 -5.77 20.56 -51.65
C ALA A 23 -5.39 19.78 -50.38
N ASN A 24 -6.01 18.62 -50.13
CA ASN A 24 -5.84 17.85 -48.89
C ASN A 24 -4.90 16.64 -49.07
N PHE A 25 -4.85 16.04 -50.26
CA PHE A 25 -4.06 14.83 -50.57
C PHE A 25 -3.01 15.04 -51.66
N GLY A 26 -2.75 16.29 -52.09
CA GLY A 26 -1.80 16.59 -53.15
C GLY A 26 -0.33 16.37 -52.78
N ARG A 27 0.01 16.42 -51.49
CA ARG A 27 1.35 16.12 -50.94
C ARG A 27 1.22 15.21 -49.72
N PHE A 28 2.25 14.39 -49.49
CA PHE A 28 2.26 13.36 -48.44
C PHE A 28 2.12 13.92 -47.02
N ASP A 29 2.77 15.05 -46.76
CA ASP A 29 2.69 15.82 -45.51
C ASP A 29 1.26 16.29 -45.20
N ASN A 30 0.58 16.88 -46.20
CA ASN A 30 -0.80 17.32 -46.05
C ASN A 30 -1.78 16.15 -45.89
N ALA A 31 -1.53 15.04 -46.59
CA ALA A 31 -2.31 13.82 -46.45
C ALA A 31 -2.20 13.21 -45.05
N LEU A 32 -1.00 13.23 -44.47
CA LEU A 32 -0.74 12.73 -43.12
C LEU A 32 -1.47 13.58 -42.06
N VAL A 33 -1.41 14.92 -42.17
CA VAL A 33 -2.13 15.84 -41.28
C VAL A 33 -3.65 15.68 -41.41
N SER A 34 -4.14 15.50 -42.63
CA SER A 34 -5.58 15.27 -42.89
C SER A 34 -6.06 13.95 -42.30
N MET A 35 -5.27 12.87 -42.44
CA MET A 35 -5.56 11.56 -41.85
C MET A 35 -5.48 11.57 -40.34
N PHE A 36 -4.52 12.29 -39.75
CA PHE A 36 -4.45 12.49 -38.31
C PHE A 36 -5.67 13.26 -37.77
N SER A 37 -6.12 14.29 -38.49
CA SER A 37 -7.32 15.04 -38.12
C SER A 37 -8.58 14.17 -38.20
N LEU A 38 -8.68 13.33 -39.23
CA LEU A 38 -9.75 12.32 -39.36
C LEU A 38 -9.73 11.30 -38.21
N ALA A 39 -8.55 10.80 -37.82
CA ALA A 39 -8.40 9.91 -36.68
C ALA A 39 -8.85 10.58 -35.36
N ALA A 40 -8.57 11.88 -35.20
CA ALA A 40 -9.02 12.68 -34.07
C ALA A 40 -10.51 13.08 -34.12
N GLY A 41 -11.24 12.71 -35.19
CA GLY A 41 -12.64 13.08 -35.40
C GLY A 41 -12.87 14.55 -35.78
N MET A 42 -11.81 15.30 -36.10
CA MET A 42 -11.89 16.72 -36.43
C MET A 42 -11.86 16.93 -37.96
N GLY A 43 -12.76 17.76 -38.47
CA GLY A 43 -12.72 18.18 -39.88
C GLY A 43 -13.15 17.13 -40.91
N TRP A 44 -13.81 16.04 -40.49
CA TRP A 44 -14.30 14.98 -41.41
C TRP A 44 -15.23 15.50 -42.51
N PHE A 45 -16.02 16.55 -42.23
CA PHE A 45 -16.88 17.20 -43.23
C PHE A 45 -16.09 18.01 -44.28
N THR A 46 -14.92 18.54 -43.91
CA THR A 46 -14.07 19.36 -44.80
C THR A 46 -13.09 18.53 -45.63
N THR A 47 -12.73 17.34 -45.15
CA THR A 47 -11.77 16.43 -45.81
C THR A 47 -12.44 15.39 -46.71
N LEU A 48 -13.77 15.24 -46.64
CA LEU A 48 -14.54 14.42 -47.57
C LEU A 48 -14.83 15.26 -48.83
N PRO A 49 -14.18 15.02 -49.99
CA PRO A 49 -14.63 15.55 -51.26
C PRO A 49 -15.87 14.74 -51.67
N ALA A 50 -16.97 14.98 -50.97
CA ALA A 50 -18.20 14.22 -51.15
C ALA A 50 -18.94 14.60 -52.45
N ALA A 51 -18.51 15.64 -53.16
CA ALA A 51 -19.08 16.01 -54.44
C ALA A 51 -17.98 16.07 -55.49
N ASN A 52 -18.11 15.28 -56.55
CA ASN A 52 -17.52 15.61 -57.84
C ASN A 52 -18.03 17.00 -58.28
N GLU A 53 -17.35 17.69 -59.20
CA GLU A 53 -17.82 18.97 -59.76
C GLU A 53 -19.25 18.89 -60.32
N ASP A 54 -19.70 17.67 -60.67
CA ASP A 54 -21.05 17.33 -61.16
C ASP A 54 -22.09 17.02 -60.06
N GLY A 55 -21.73 17.12 -58.76
CA GLY A 55 -22.62 16.85 -57.63
C GLY A 55 -22.86 15.37 -57.29
N SER A 56 -22.10 14.44 -57.91
CA SER A 56 -22.17 13.00 -57.59
C SER A 56 -21.25 12.61 -56.43
N LEU A 57 -21.77 11.77 -55.53
CA LEU A 57 -21.05 11.23 -54.37
C LEU A 57 -20.16 10.06 -54.77
N ASN A 58 -18.86 10.16 -54.48
CA ASN A 58 -17.92 9.05 -54.65
C ASN A 58 -18.02 8.07 -53.46
N PHE A 59 -18.91 7.08 -53.57
CA PHE A 59 -19.09 6.05 -52.54
C PHE A 59 -17.79 5.33 -52.13
N GLY A 60 -16.83 5.18 -53.05
CA GLY A 60 -15.52 4.58 -52.76
C GLY A 60 -14.67 5.38 -51.76
N VAL A 61 -14.69 6.72 -51.85
CA VAL A 61 -13.98 7.61 -50.92
C VAL A 61 -14.59 7.51 -49.54
N ILE A 62 -15.93 7.54 -49.48
CA ILE A 62 -16.69 7.51 -48.22
C ILE A 62 -16.44 6.20 -47.50
N PHE A 63 -16.49 5.07 -48.21
CA PHE A 63 -16.24 3.77 -47.62
C PHE A 63 -14.82 3.66 -47.05
N PHE A 64 -13.81 4.16 -47.78
CA PHE A 64 -12.42 4.19 -47.32
C PHE A 64 -12.22 5.05 -46.06
N VAL A 65 -12.79 6.25 -46.03
CA VAL A 65 -12.68 7.14 -44.86
C VAL A 65 -13.39 6.54 -43.65
N VAL A 66 -14.57 5.95 -43.83
CA VAL A 66 -15.31 5.30 -42.74
C VAL A 66 -14.56 4.08 -42.22
N SER A 67 -14.01 3.22 -43.09
CA SER A 67 -13.22 2.06 -42.64
C SER A 67 -11.96 2.49 -41.88
N PHE A 68 -11.26 3.52 -42.38
CA PHE A 68 -10.09 4.08 -41.72
C PHE A 68 -10.41 4.59 -40.31
N VAL A 69 -11.46 5.41 -40.18
CA VAL A 69 -11.89 5.98 -38.89
C VAL A 69 -12.27 4.89 -37.89
N VAL A 70 -12.98 3.84 -38.33
CA VAL A 70 -13.36 2.74 -37.45
C VAL A 70 -12.15 1.94 -36.97
N ILE A 71 -11.24 1.58 -37.89
CA ILE A 71 -10.06 0.78 -37.56
C ILE A 71 -9.11 1.55 -36.64
N VAL A 72 -8.81 2.81 -36.96
CA VAL A 72 -7.88 3.62 -36.17
C VAL A 72 -8.44 3.90 -34.78
N ASN A 73 -9.72 4.26 -34.65
CA ASN A 73 -10.32 4.50 -33.33
C ASN A 73 -10.42 3.22 -32.50
N TRP A 74 -10.76 2.09 -33.12
CA TRP A 74 -10.81 0.81 -32.43
C TRP A 74 -9.43 0.44 -31.86
N THR A 75 -8.38 0.55 -32.66
CA THR A 75 -7.01 0.24 -32.22
C THR A 75 -6.49 1.22 -31.17
N LEU A 76 -6.70 2.53 -31.35
CA LEU A 76 -6.27 3.55 -30.38
C LEU A 76 -6.95 3.37 -29.02
N LEU A 77 -8.22 2.99 -29.00
CA LEU A 77 -8.96 2.75 -27.76
C LEU A 77 -8.39 1.54 -27.01
N GLN A 78 -8.12 0.43 -27.71
CA GLN A 78 -7.54 -0.76 -27.08
C GLN A 78 -6.17 -0.49 -26.45
N ILE A 79 -5.28 0.24 -27.15
CA ILE A 79 -3.96 0.62 -26.63
C ILE A 79 -4.11 1.55 -25.42
N SER A 80 -5.02 2.53 -25.50
CA SER A 80 -5.25 3.49 -24.41
C SER A 80 -5.75 2.79 -23.15
N VAL A 81 -6.67 1.83 -23.27
CA VAL A 81 -7.15 1.04 -22.14
C VAL A 81 -6.02 0.23 -21.52
N ALA A 82 -5.18 -0.42 -22.33
CA ALA A 82 -4.04 -1.20 -21.82
C ALA A 82 -3.08 -0.33 -21.00
N VAL A 83 -2.70 0.85 -21.52
CA VAL A 83 -1.78 1.77 -20.82
C VAL A 83 -2.42 2.37 -19.56
N LEU A 84 -3.69 2.76 -19.61
CA LEU A 84 -4.39 3.29 -18.44
C LEU A 84 -4.55 2.25 -17.35
N LEU A 85 -4.84 0.99 -17.73
CA LEU A 85 -4.97 -0.11 -16.78
C LEU A 85 -3.62 -0.41 -16.12
N ASP A 86 -2.53 -0.46 -16.88
CA ASP A 86 -1.18 -0.67 -16.34
C ASP A 86 -0.84 0.43 -15.33
N LYS A 87 -1.03 1.71 -15.69
CA LYS A 87 -0.84 2.84 -14.79
C LYS A 87 -1.73 2.79 -13.56
N PHE A 88 -2.98 2.37 -13.69
CA PHE A 88 -3.90 2.23 -12.57
C PHE A 88 -3.45 1.12 -11.62
N ILE A 89 -3.00 -0.02 -12.14
CA ILE A 89 -2.47 -1.12 -11.35
C ILE A 89 -1.21 -0.67 -10.61
N THR A 90 -0.25 -0.03 -11.29
CA THR A 90 0.96 0.51 -10.65
C THR A 90 0.62 1.53 -9.57
N ALA A 91 -0.29 2.47 -9.84
CA ALA A 91 -0.70 3.46 -8.86
C ALA A 91 -1.39 2.83 -7.65
N ARG A 92 -2.19 1.78 -7.85
CA ARG A 92 -2.82 1.01 -6.77
C ARG A 92 -1.78 0.29 -5.92
N THR A 93 -0.82 -0.40 -6.53
CA THR A 93 0.24 -1.10 -5.80
C THR A 93 1.15 -0.14 -5.04
N ASP A 94 1.45 1.02 -5.61
CA ASP A 94 2.28 2.04 -4.97
C ASP A 94 1.53 2.69 -3.79
N GLN A 95 0.23 2.95 -3.91
CA GLN A 95 -0.58 3.44 -2.78
C GLN A 95 -0.65 2.44 -1.63
N GLU A 96 -0.77 1.15 -1.92
CA GLU A 96 -0.75 0.10 -0.88
C GLU A 96 0.63 0.01 -0.20
N ALA A 97 1.71 0.08 -0.98
CA ALA A 97 3.08 0.04 -0.46
C ALA A 97 3.43 1.31 0.36
N GLU A 98 3.02 2.49 -0.10
CA GLU A 98 3.20 3.75 0.63
C GLU A 98 2.33 3.80 1.90
N GLY A 99 1.11 3.28 1.86
CA GLY A 99 0.26 3.16 3.04
C GLY A 99 0.87 2.26 4.10
N GLN A 100 1.46 1.14 3.69
CA GLN A 100 2.19 0.25 4.60
C GLN A 100 3.46 0.89 5.14
N LYS A 101 4.23 1.60 4.30
CA LYS A 101 5.45 2.31 4.72
C LYS A 101 5.13 3.45 5.68
N LYS A 102 4.14 4.29 5.39
CA LYS A 102 3.71 5.36 6.31
C LYS A 102 3.21 4.81 7.63
N ARG A 103 2.43 3.72 7.61
CA ARG A 103 2.00 3.05 8.84
C ARG A 103 3.19 2.51 9.62
N LEU A 104 4.18 1.93 8.95
CA LEU A 104 5.40 1.45 9.58
C LEU A 104 6.27 2.61 10.10
N GLU A 105 6.41 3.70 9.36
CA GLU A 105 7.17 4.89 9.74
C GLU A 105 6.50 5.66 10.87
N GLU A 106 5.16 5.77 10.93
CA GLU A 106 4.43 6.32 12.08
C GLU A 106 4.62 5.44 13.34
N LEU A 107 4.64 4.11 13.17
CA LEU A 107 5.00 3.19 14.25
C LEU A 107 6.48 3.33 14.66
N THR A 108 7.37 3.62 13.71
CA THR A 108 8.82 3.75 13.93
C THR A 108 9.24 5.13 14.41
N SER A 109 8.47 6.19 14.13
CA SER A 109 8.77 7.56 14.63
C SER A 109 8.24 7.76 16.05
N ARG A 110 7.26 6.97 16.49
CA ARG A 110 6.91 6.78 17.92
C ARG A 110 7.92 5.90 18.69
N SER A 111 8.99 5.41 18.03
CA SER A 111 9.97 4.42 18.54
C SER A 111 11.09 4.98 19.43
N THR A 112 11.07 6.23 19.89
CA THR A 112 12.09 6.68 20.88
C THR A 112 11.98 5.91 22.20
N ILE A 113 10.77 5.48 22.57
CA ILE A 113 10.51 4.60 23.72
C ILE A 113 10.89 3.16 23.44
N HIS A 114 10.76 2.75 22.17
CA HIS A 114 10.82 1.35 21.79
C HIS A 114 12.22 0.76 21.99
N ASN A 115 13.29 1.57 22.10
CA ASN A 115 14.61 1.07 22.46
C ASN A 115 14.79 0.78 23.97
N THR A 116 13.98 1.35 24.86
CA THR A 116 14.20 1.22 26.31
C THR A 116 13.73 -0.13 26.84
N LEU A 117 12.64 -0.69 26.30
CA LEU A 117 12.10 -2.00 26.70
C LEU A 117 12.76 -3.18 25.98
N ASP A 118 13.58 -2.95 24.95
CA ASP A 118 14.20 -3.99 24.13
C ASP A 118 14.91 -5.10 24.91
N PRO A 119 15.68 -4.83 25.98
CA PRO A 119 16.32 -5.90 26.73
C PRO A 119 15.33 -6.85 27.41
N LEU A 120 14.16 -6.33 27.81
CA LEU A 120 13.07 -7.12 28.38
C LEU A 120 12.36 -7.91 27.27
N LEU A 121 12.05 -7.26 26.14
CA LEU A 121 11.34 -7.86 25.02
C LEU A 121 12.18 -8.95 24.34
N ASP A 122 13.49 -8.77 24.24
CA ASP A 122 14.45 -9.75 23.73
C ASP A 122 14.46 -11.03 24.60
N GLY A 123 14.46 -10.88 25.93
CA GLY A 123 14.34 -12.01 26.85
C GLY A 123 13.04 -12.79 26.67
N ILE A 124 11.91 -12.08 26.59
CA ILE A 124 10.59 -12.72 26.37
C ILE A 124 10.51 -13.38 24.98
N SER A 125 11.12 -12.76 23.97
CA SER A 125 11.06 -13.22 22.59
C SER A 125 11.90 -14.48 22.34
N ARG A 126 13.09 -14.59 22.94
CA ARG A 126 13.97 -15.76 22.77
C ARG A 126 13.38 -17.03 23.36
N ASP A 127 12.76 -16.91 24.53
CA ASP A 127 12.21 -18.06 25.26
C ASP A 127 10.73 -18.33 24.93
N TYR A 128 10.20 -17.71 23.88
CA TYR A 128 8.80 -17.86 23.48
C TYR A 128 8.51 -19.27 22.95
N ILE A 129 7.45 -19.88 23.47
CA ILE A 129 6.95 -21.19 23.03
C ILE A 129 5.57 -21.04 22.37
N ASP A 130 4.58 -20.56 23.12
CA ASP A 130 3.20 -20.40 22.65
C ASP A 130 2.49 -19.18 23.29
N ASN A 131 1.25 -18.93 22.87
CA ASN A 131 0.47 -17.78 23.34
C ASN A 131 0.15 -17.88 24.85
N ALA A 132 -0.08 -19.09 25.37
CA ALA A 132 -0.40 -19.31 26.77
C ALA A 132 0.81 -19.08 27.68
N ASP A 133 1.99 -19.52 27.25
CA ASP A 133 3.28 -19.23 27.90
C ASP A 133 3.55 -17.73 27.93
N LEU A 134 3.26 -17.02 26.82
CA LEU A 134 3.39 -15.56 26.77
C LEU A 134 2.47 -14.87 27.80
N SER A 135 1.19 -15.21 27.85
CA SER A 135 0.26 -14.67 28.87
C SER A 135 0.74 -14.98 30.28
N ASN A 136 1.18 -16.20 30.55
CA ASN A 136 1.67 -16.60 31.87
C ASN A 136 2.93 -15.83 32.30
N ARG A 137 3.84 -15.57 31.36
CA ARG A 137 5.03 -14.76 31.62
C ARG A 137 4.68 -13.29 31.87
N LEU A 138 3.75 -12.73 31.10
CA LEU A 138 3.26 -11.37 31.31
C LEU A 138 2.52 -11.25 32.65
N HIS A 139 1.80 -12.28 33.06
CA HIS A 139 1.14 -12.32 34.37
C HIS A 139 2.15 -12.31 35.52
N LYS A 140 3.17 -13.18 35.47
CA LYS A 140 4.25 -13.16 36.46
C LYS A 140 5.02 -11.84 36.47
N LEU A 141 5.22 -11.24 35.30
CA LEU A 141 5.84 -9.93 35.19
C LEU A 141 4.97 -8.87 35.87
N TYR A 142 3.66 -8.89 35.63
CA TYR A 142 2.70 -7.99 36.27
C TYR A 142 2.74 -8.11 37.80
N GLU A 143 2.72 -9.33 38.34
CA GLU A 143 2.82 -9.59 39.79
C GLU A 143 4.14 -9.07 40.39
N VAL A 144 5.23 -9.07 39.64
CA VAL A 144 6.53 -8.53 40.11
C VAL A 144 6.57 -7.01 40.05
N LEU A 145 5.83 -6.40 39.12
CA LEU A 145 5.74 -4.96 38.96
C LEU A 145 4.74 -4.34 39.96
N ASP A 146 3.65 -5.03 40.25
CA ASP A 146 2.62 -4.66 41.23
C ASP A 146 3.14 -4.94 42.65
N ALA A 147 3.79 -3.94 43.25
CA ALA A 147 4.47 -4.11 44.53
C ALA A 147 3.52 -3.98 45.72
N ASP A 148 2.33 -3.42 45.53
CA ASP A 148 1.35 -3.15 46.58
C ASP A 148 0.10 -4.06 46.51
N ASP A 149 0.03 -4.96 45.51
CA ASP A 149 -1.08 -5.89 45.26
C ASP A 149 -2.42 -5.14 45.08
N SER A 150 -2.35 -3.88 44.62
CA SER A 150 -3.51 -3.04 44.33
C SER A 150 -4.26 -3.52 43.08
N ARG A 151 -3.66 -4.44 42.31
CA ARG A 151 -4.15 -4.93 41.01
C ARG A 151 -4.19 -3.84 39.93
N GLY A 152 -3.45 -2.75 40.12
CA GLY A 152 -3.33 -1.68 39.14
C GLY A 152 -1.91 -1.11 39.13
N LEU A 153 -1.28 -1.05 37.96
CA LEU A 153 0.08 -0.52 37.85
C LEU A 153 0.08 1.01 37.68
N THR A 154 0.68 1.72 38.63
CA THR A 154 1.03 3.14 38.46
C THR A 154 2.33 3.33 37.68
N SER A 155 2.52 4.53 37.10
CA SER A 155 3.80 4.91 36.45
C SER A 155 5.01 4.76 37.39
N SER A 156 4.83 5.05 38.68
CA SER A 156 5.85 4.84 39.73
C SER A 156 6.23 3.39 39.90
N GLU A 157 5.24 2.49 39.99
CA GLU A 157 5.46 1.06 40.21
C GLU A 157 6.07 0.40 39.00
N PHE A 158 5.58 0.72 37.81
CA PHE A 158 6.17 0.25 36.57
C PHE A 158 7.66 0.59 36.49
N ARG A 159 8.03 1.84 36.81
CA ARG A 159 9.42 2.29 36.82
C ARG A 159 10.27 1.62 37.90
N VAL A 160 9.73 1.45 39.10
CA VAL A 160 10.44 0.80 40.22
C VAL A 160 10.61 -0.70 39.96
N GLY A 161 9.56 -1.36 39.49
CA GLY A 161 9.56 -2.78 39.16
C GLY A 161 10.56 -3.10 38.05
N ILE A 162 10.60 -2.31 36.97
CA ILE A 162 11.59 -2.51 35.89
C ILE A 162 13.03 -2.29 36.37
N LYS A 163 13.25 -1.34 37.31
CA LYS A 163 14.57 -1.18 37.95
C LYS A 163 14.98 -2.39 38.78
N LYS A 164 14.04 -3.07 39.45
CA LYS A 164 14.31 -4.28 40.26
C LYS A 164 14.73 -5.47 39.41
N LEU A 165 14.28 -5.55 38.16
CA LEU A 165 14.58 -6.66 37.24
C LEU A 165 16.03 -6.67 36.71
N ASN A 166 16.85 -5.65 37.00
CA ASN A 166 18.30 -5.62 36.75
C ASN A 166 18.73 -6.05 35.33
N PHE A 167 18.05 -5.54 34.30
CA PHE A 167 18.45 -5.77 32.91
C PHE A 167 19.82 -5.15 32.59
N THR A 168 20.55 -5.79 31.66
CA THR A 168 21.77 -5.26 31.06
C THR A 168 21.55 -5.13 29.56
N PRO A 169 21.50 -3.92 28.98
CA PRO A 169 21.68 -2.59 29.60
C PRO A 169 20.52 -2.18 30.53
N ARG A 170 20.80 -1.27 31.47
CA ARG A 170 19.82 -0.79 32.46
C ARG A 170 18.71 0.01 31.77
N ILE A 171 17.49 -0.50 31.87
CA ILE A 171 16.29 0.14 31.32
C ILE A 171 15.94 1.39 32.16
N HIS A 172 15.78 2.52 31.49
CA HIS A 172 15.30 3.77 32.07
C HIS A 172 14.01 4.17 31.37
N ILE A 173 12.94 4.29 32.13
CA ILE A 173 11.61 4.64 31.63
C ILE A 173 11.19 5.93 32.34
N SER A 174 10.92 6.95 31.55
CA SER A 174 10.38 8.22 31.99
C SER A 174 8.86 8.16 32.13
N GLU A 175 8.29 9.17 32.78
CA GLU A 175 6.83 9.30 32.89
C GLU A 175 6.18 9.56 31.52
N GLU A 176 6.88 10.27 30.63
CA GLU A 176 6.47 10.47 29.24
C GLU A 176 6.43 9.15 28.46
N ASP A 177 7.42 8.28 28.69
CA ASP A 177 7.44 6.94 28.07
C ASP A 177 6.24 6.10 28.53
N PHE A 178 5.91 6.17 29.83
CA PHE A 178 4.74 5.49 30.39
C PHE A 178 3.42 6.04 29.83
N ALA A 179 3.30 7.36 29.69
CA ALA A 179 2.14 7.98 29.08
C ALA A 179 1.97 7.50 27.63
N ILE A 180 3.05 7.46 26.84
CA ILE A 180 2.96 7.09 25.43
C ILE A 180 2.61 5.59 25.26
N ILE A 181 3.15 4.67 26.07
CA ILE A 181 2.79 3.24 25.98
C ILE A 181 1.33 2.99 26.41
N THR A 182 0.78 3.84 27.29
CA THR A 182 -0.62 3.80 27.74
C THR A 182 -1.55 4.67 26.88
N ARG A 183 -1.06 5.12 25.69
CA ARG A 183 -1.78 6.01 24.77
C ARG A 183 -2.29 7.30 25.42
N ASN A 184 -1.41 7.97 26.16
CA ASN A 184 -1.68 9.17 26.96
C ASN A 184 -2.85 8.99 27.94
N GLY A 185 -2.98 7.80 28.53
CA GLY A 185 -3.99 7.50 29.55
C GLY A 185 -5.28 6.88 29.03
N GLU A 186 -5.44 6.62 27.73
CA GLU A 186 -6.63 5.89 27.21
C GLU A 186 -6.76 4.47 27.76
N LEU A 187 -5.64 3.86 28.18
CA LEU A 187 -5.59 2.50 28.70
C LEU A 187 -5.53 2.46 30.23
N LEU A 188 -5.70 3.60 30.90
CA LEU A 188 -5.74 3.70 32.36
C LEU A 188 -7.20 3.74 32.83
N ASP A 189 -7.43 3.25 34.05
CA ASP A 189 -8.73 3.40 34.73
C ASP A 189 -8.97 4.85 35.20
N GLU A 190 -10.13 5.11 35.81
CA GLU A 190 -10.49 6.45 36.32
C GLU A 190 -9.52 6.93 37.43
N GLU A 191 -8.83 5.99 38.08
CA GLU A 191 -7.86 6.21 39.13
C GLU A 191 -6.41 6.35 38.59
N GLY A 192 -6.18 6.14 37.29
CA GLY A 192 -4.88 6.26 36.65
C GLY A 192 -4.00 5.01 36.74
N HIS A 193 -4.57 3.85 37.07
CA HIS A 193 -3.90 2.56 37.10
C HIS A 193 -4.05 1.80 35.78
N LEU A 194 -3.02 1.04 35.44
CA LEU A 194 -3.01 0.12 34.32
C LEU A 194 -3.33 -1.29 34.82
N GLY A 195 -4.53 -1.79 34.49
CA GLY A 195 -4.96 -3.15 34.82
C GLY A 195 -4.19 -4.23 34.06
N PHE A 196 -4.34 -5.49 34.47
CA PHE A 196 -3.63 -6.62 33.85
C PHE A 196 -3.97 -6.81 32.36
N LEU A 197 -5.24 -6.67 31.97
CA LEU A 197 -5.67 -6.88 30.59
C LEU A 197 -5.11 -5.78 29.67
N GLU A 198 -5.15 -4.55 30.13
CA GLU A 198 -4.59 -3.38 29.45
C GLU A 198 -3.07 -3.49 29.38
N PHE A 199 -2.41 -3.90 30.48
CA PHE A 199 -0.98 -4.19 30.50
C PHE A 199 -0.59 -5.28 29.51
N GLU A 200 -1.32 -6.40 29.48
CA GLU A 200 -1.07 -7.48 28.54
C GLU A 200 -1.19 -6.99 27.09
N HIS A 201 -2.22 -6.19 26.80
CA HIS A 201 -2.39 -5.59 25.48
C HIS A 201 -1.22 -4.67 25.10
N VAL A 202 -0.80 -3.79 26.01
CA VAL A 202 0.37 -2.91 25.82
C VAL A 202 1.62 -3.73 25.54
N MET A 203 1.93 -4.71 26.39
CA MET A 203 3.13 -5.53 26.26
C MET A 203 3.14 -6.37 24.99
N ARG A 204 2.00 -6.97 24.60
CA ARG A 204 1.87 -7.69 23.32
C ARG A 204 2.12 -6.79 22.12
N SER A 205 1.62 -5.54 22.17
CA SER A 205 1.88 -4.54 21.14
C SER A 205 3.38 -4.19 21.06
N GLN A 206 4.04 -3.96 22.20
CA GLN A 206 5.47 -3.67 22.25
C GLN A 206 6.33 -4.82 21.72
N ILE A 207 6.00 -6.06 22.09
CA ILE A 207 6.66 -7.27 21.59
C ILE A 207 6.50 -7.40 20.07
N LYS A 208 5.28 -7.18 19.55
CA LYS A 208 5.01 -7.23 18.10
C LYS A 208 5.92 -6.26 17.35
N LEU A 209 5.99 -5.01 17.80
CA LEU A 209 6.85 -4.00 17.18
C LEU A 209 8.33 -4.40 17.30
N PHE A 210 8.76 -4.92 18.45
CA PHE A 210 10.15 -5.33 18.67
C PHE A 210 10.57 -6.42 17.68
N VAL A 211 9.77 -7.48 17.57
CA VAL A 211 10.01 -8.58 16.64
C VAL A 211 10.00 -8.09 15.19
N GLN A 212 9.09 -7.20 14.82
CA GLN A 212 9.06 -6.60 13.47
C GLN A 212 10.34 -5.83 13.16
N ARG A 213 10.85 -5.01 14.09
CA ARG A 213 12.13 -4.31 13.90
C ARG A 213 13.30 -5.28 13.79
N GLN A 214 13.33 -6.30 14.64
CA GLN A 214 14.41 -7.29 14.61
C GLN A 214 14.45 -8.04 13.29
N LEU A 215 13.30 -8.52 12.79
CA LEU A 215 13.18 -9.18 11.48
C LEU A 215 13.53 -8.22 10.33
N SER A 216 13.12 -6.95 10.39
CA SER A 216 13.50 -5.95 9.38
C SER A 216 15.02 -5.76 9.32
N ASN A 217 15.67 -5.72 10.49
CA ASN A 217 17.12 -5.59 10.61
C ASN A 217 17.86 -6.86 10.13
N THR A 218 17.33 -8.06 10.35
CA THR A 218 17.97 -9.31 9.85
C THR A 218 17.81 -9.46 8.34
N LEU A 219 16.64 -9.12 7.79
CA LEU A 219 16.37 -9.13 6.35
C LEU A 219 17.29 -8.17 5.59
N THR A 220 17.52 -6.98 6.14
CA THR A 220 18.43 -5.99 5.54
C THR A 220 19.90 -6.38 5.67
N ALA A 221 20.28 -7.08 6.74
CA ALA A 221 21.65 -7.56 6.97
C ALA A 221 22.00 -8.87 6.25
N GLY A 222 21.03 -9.55 5.61
CA GLY A 222 21.25 -10.79 4.86
C GLY A 222 21.67 -12.00 5.71
N ALA A 223 21.52 -11.92 7.04
CA ALA A 223 21.94 -12.94 7.99
C ALA A 223 20.72 -13.72 8.53
N CYS A 224 20.26 -14.72 7.78
CA CYS A 224 19.24 -15.66 8.27
C CYS A 224 19.88 -16.62 9.28
N SER A 225 19.73 -16.35 10.58
CA SER A 225 20.16 -17.25 11.65
C SER A 225 18.94 -17.82 12.41
N GLY A 226 19.06 -19.03 12.96
CA GLY A 226 17.95 -19.82 13.53
C GLY A 226 17.13 -19.18 14.66
N VAL A 227 17.52 -18.02 15.17
CA VAL A 227 16.74 -17.17 16.10
C VAL A 227 15.43 -16.69 15.44
N GLU A 228 15.34 -16.67 14.12
CA GLU A 228 14.16 -16.22 13.37
C GLU A 228 12.92 -17.10 13.59
N VAL A 229 13.04 -18.40 13.85
CA VAL A 229 11.86 -19.29 13.87
C VAL A 229 10.93 -19.00 15.05
N SER A 230 11.47 -18.84 16.26
CA SER A 230 10.67 -18.49 17.44
C SER A 230 10.06 -17.11 17.31
N GLN A 231 10.82 -16.14 16.80
CA GLN A 231 10.35 -14.77 16.59
C GLN A 231 9.28 -14.67 15.52
N LEU A 232 9.43 -15.40 14.42
CA LEU A 232 8.48 -15.45 13.32
C LEU A 232 7.21 -16.21 13.70
N SER A 233 7.34 -17.27 14.52
CA SER A 233 6.19 -17.94 15.16
C SER A 233 5.43 -16.98 16.09
N MET A 234 6.15 -16.23 16.93
CA MET A 234 5.57 -15.23 17.83
C MET A 234 4.85 -14.12 17.05
N LEU A 235 5.48 -13.58 16.01
CA LEU A 235 4.87 -12.57 15.14
C LEU A 235 3.62 -13.10 14.46
N LYS A 236 3.65 -14.34 13.94
CA LYS A 236 2.50 -14.98 13.32
C LYS A 236 1.34 -15.12 14.30
N THR A 237 1.61 -15.49 15.55
CA THR A 237 0.60 -15.53 16.62
C THR A 237 0.01 -14.15 16.90
N LEU A 238 0.85 -13.12 17.06
CA LEU A 238 0.42 -11.75 17.38
C LEU A 238 -0.34 -11.07 16.21
N LEU A 239 -0.03 -11.45 14.96
CA LEU A 239 -0.75 -10.99 13.78
C LEU A 239 -2.13 -11.64 13.66
N ARG A 240 -2.21 -12.96 13.90
CA ARG A 240 -3.49 -13.69 13.90
C ARG A 240 -4.47 -13.13 14.91
N GLU A 241 -3.98 -12.72 16.07
CA GLU A 241 -4.79 -12.11 17.14
C GLU A 241 -5.39 -10.75 16.71
N ASN A 242 -4.61 -9.91 16.02
CA ASN A 242 -5.12 -8.66 15.44
C ASN A 242 -6.19 -8.91 14.36
N GLU A 243 -6.01 -9.94 13.54
CA GLU A 243 -6.94 -10.29 12.46
C GLU A 243 -8.29 -10.78 13.02
N ILE A 244 -8.27 -11.54 14.14
CA ILE A 244 -9.47 -11.97 14.85
C ILE A 244 -10.21 -10.76 15.46
N LEU A 245 -9.48 -9.80 16.03
CA LEU A 245 -10.06 -8.59 16.61
C LEU A 245 -10.70 -7.69 15.54
N HIS A 246 -10.03 -7.47 14.42
CA HIS A 246 -10.59 -6.72 13.29
C HIS A 246 -11.84 -7.39 12.70
N ASN A 247 -11.78 -8.71 12.46
CA ASN A 247 -12.92 -9.46 11.91
C ASN A 247 -14.11 -9.51 12.89
N ASN A 248 -13.85 -9.39 14.20
CA ASN A 248 -14.91 -9.27 15.19
C ASN A 248 -15.49 -7.85 15.26
N GLN A 249 -14.69 -6.80 15.10
CA GLN A 249 -15.19 -5.42 14.98
C GLN A 249 -16.04 -5.23 13.71
N ASP A 250 -15.58 -5.73 12.56
CA ASP A 250 -16.34 -5.66 11.29
C ASP A 250 -17.68 -6.40 11.38
N LYS A 251 -17.74 -7.48 12.15
CA LYS A 251 -18.99 -8.23 12.42
C LYS A 251 -19.93 -7.52 13.39
N LEU A 252 -19.40 -6.67 14.27
CA LEU A 252 -20.20 -5.87 15.20
C LEU A 252 -20.77 -4.64 14.47
N GLU A 253 -19.99 -4.00 13.60
CA GLU A 253 -20.45 -2.88 12.77
C GLU A 253 -21.48 -3.33 11.72
N ASN A 254 -21.34 -4.51 11.13
CA ASN A 254 -22.34 -5.07 10.20
C ASN A 254 -23.61 -5.64 10.88
N ARG A 255 -23.69 -5.61 12.22
CA ARG A 255 -24.87 -6.05 12.99
C ARG A 255 -25.68 -4.90 13.59
N GLN A 256 -25.23 -3.65 13.44
CA GLN A 256 -26.00 -2.44 13.75
C GLN A 256 -26.64 -1.86 12.49
#